data_AF-A0A1J5DAH6-F1
#
_entry.id   AF-A0A1J5DAH6-F1
#
_cell.length_a   1.000
_cell.length_b   1.000
_cell.length_c   1.000
_cell.angle_alpha   90.00
_cell.angle_beta   90.00
_cell.angle_gamma   90.00
#
_symmetry.space_group_name_H-M   'P 1'
#
loop_
_entity.id
_entity.type
_entity.pdbx_description
1 polymer ?
#
loop_
_entity_poly.entity_id
_entity_poly.type
_entity_poly.pdbx_seq_one_letter_code
_entity_poly.pdbx_strand_id
1 'polypeptide(L)'
;MKLLQKSGFTIIELLVVLTILGIVSMSLVPTAEIVTVRLLESDLQNNLSTMRHAIKEWRNDCERAIERGIQAFPGMKNSAAALATIPYGLFYPPSIGSMSQNIPYTVKWPAPSADEDWGVGGEAVFYPRVYLREIPKNPFAQGVSWT
;
A
#
# COMPACT_ATOMS: atom_id res chain seq x y z
N MET A 1 36.43 9.54 65.00
CA MET A 1 36.33 9.16 63.57
C MET A 1 35.33 8.01 63.49
N LYS A 2 34.07 8.27 63.10
CA LYS A 2 33.02 7.24 63.04
C LYS A 2 33.38 6.23 61.94
N LEU A 3 33.70 5.00 62.32
CA LEU A 3 33.93 3.90 61.39
C LEU A 3 32.57 3.54 60.78
N LEU A 4 32.38 3.87 59.49
CA LEU A 4 31.23 3.44 58.71
C LEU A 4 31.24 1.92 58.64
N GLN A 5 30.32 1.27 59.35
CA GLN A 5 30.13 -0.18 59.26
C GLN A 5 29.81 -0.56 57.81
N LYS A 6 30.66 -1.39 57.20
CA LYS A 6 30.35 -2.04 55.92
C LYS A 6 29.29 -3.11 56.19
N SER A 7 28.02 -2.76 55.99
CA SER A 7 26.92 -3.71 55.98
C SER A 7 27.05 -4.60 54.74
N GLY A 8 27.26 -5.90 54.93
CA GLY A 8 27.22 -6.88 53.85
C GLY A 8 25.77 -7.18 53.47
N PHE A 9 25.51 -7.34 52.17
CA PHE A 9 24.19 -7.78 51.66
C PHE A 9 23.83 -9.14 52.25
N THR A 10 22.59 -9.29 52.69
CA THR A 10 22.08 -10.56 53.20
C THR A 10 21.57 -11.45 52.05
N ILE A 11 21.66 -12.77 52.20
CA ILE A 11 21.13 -13.73 51.20
C ILE A 11 19.62 -13.52 50.99
N ILE A 12 18.89 -13.18 52.05
CA ILE A 12 17.46 -12.91 51.97
C ILE A 12 17.16 -11.67 51.13
N GLU A 13 18.00 -10.63 51.22
CA GLU A 13 17.85 -9.42 50.41
C GLU A 13 18.09 -9.68 48.92
N LEU A 14 19.10 -10.50 48.59
CA LEU A 14 19.30 -10.97 47.22
C LEU A 14 18.09 -11.76 46.71
N LEU A 15 17.53 -12.63 47.55
CA LEU A 15 16.37 -13.45 47.21
C LEU A 15 15.13 -12.58 46.94
N VAL A 16 14.88 -11.58 47.79
CA VAL A 16 13.77 -10.63 47.61
C VAL A 16 13.95 -9.81 46.33
N VAL A 17 15.16 -9.35 46.01
CA VAL A 17 15.43 -8.62 44.76
C VAL A 17 15.20 -9.51 43.54
N LEU A 18 15.68 -10.75 43.56
CA LEU A 18 15.48 -11.70 42.46
C LEU A 18 14.02 -12.09 42.27
N THR A 19 13.25 -12.27 43.35
CA THR A 19 11.82 -12.57 43.24
C THR A 19 11.04 -11.40 42.67
N ILE A 20 11.33 -10.16 43.09
CA ILE A 20 10.71 -8.96 42.52
C ILE A 20 11.06 -8.84 41.03
N LEU A 21 12.33 -9.01 40.66
CA LEU A 21 12.76 -8.98 39.26
C LEU A 21 12.07 -10.08 38.43
N GLY A 22 11.92 -11.29 38.98
CA GLY A 22 11.23 -12.39 38.30
C GLY A 22 9.77 -12.06 38.02
N ILE A 23 9.05 -11.52 39.01
CA ILE A 23 7.64 -11.13 38.87
C ILE A 23 7.48 -10.02 37.82
N VAL A 24 8.33 -8.99 37.88
CA VAL A 24 8.30 -7.87 36.92
C VAL A 24 8.66 -8.34 35.50
N SER A 25 9.62 -9.24 35.36
CA SER A 25 10.03 -9.74 34.04
C SER A 25 8.91 -10.53 33.36
N MET A 26 8.15 -11.32 34.12
CA MET A 26 7.03 -12.09 33.58
C MET A 26 5.91 -11.21 33.00
N SER A 27 5.70 -9.99 33.52
CA SER A 27 4.67 -9.08 33.00
C SER A 27 5.15 -8.25 31.81
N LEU A 28 6.45 -7.96 31.72
CA LEU A 28 7.02 -7.13 30.65
C LEU A 28 7.11 -7.84 29.30
N VAL A 29 7.47 -9.14 29.29
CA VAL A 29 7.66 -9.92 28.04
C VAL A 29 6.43 -9.90 27.13
N PRO A 30 5.22 -10.33 27.56
CA PRO A 30 4.05 -10.36 26.67
C PRO A 30 3.63 -8.97 26.17
N THR A 31 3.93 -7.93 26.97
CA THR A 31 3.66 -6.54 26.59
C THR A 31 4.53 -6.11 25.40
N ALA A 32 5.82 -6.49 25.41
CA ALA A 32 6.72 -6.19 24.30
C ALA A 32 6.25 -6.86 23.00
N GLU A 33 5.83 -8.12 23.06
CA GLU A 33 5.34 -8.86 21.89
C GLU A 33 4.14 -8.16 21.24
N ILE A 34 3.13 -7.78 22.04
CA ILE A 34 1.93 -7.11 21.54
C ILE A 34 2.29 -5.78 20.87
N VAL A 35 3.20 -5.00 21.45
CA VAL A 35 3.63 -3.73 20.87
C VAL A 35 4.29 -3.94 19.51
N THR A 36 5.17 -4.94 19.35
CA THR A 36 5.79 -5.22 18.05
C THR A 36 4.77 -5.58 16.98
N VAL A 37 3.79 -6.44 17.29
CA VAL A 37 2.75 -6.83 16.34
C VAL A 37 1.90 -5.62 15.94
N ARG A 38 1.56 -4.74 16.88
CA ARG A 38 0.81 -3.51 16.60
C ARG A 38 1.57 -2.55 15.69
N LEU A 39 2.88 -2.43 15.85
CA LEU A 39 3.72 -1.63 14.95
C LEU A 39 3.72 -2.21 13.54
N LEU A 40 3.92 -3.52 13.39
CA LEU A 40 3.88 -4.20 12.09
C LEU A 40 2.50 -4.09 11.42
N GLU A 41 1.41 -4.16 12.19
CA GLU A 41 0.05 -3.96 11.71
C GLU A 41 -0.15 -2.53 11.20
N SER A 42 0.34 -1.52 11.93
CA SER A 42 0.27 -0.12 11.52
C SER A 42 1.04 0.13 10.22
N ASP A 43 2.24 -0.44 10.09
CA ASP A 43 3.04 -0.35 8.87
C ASP A 43 2.34 -1.02 7.67
N LEU A 44 1.72 -2.18 7.89
CA LEU A 44 0.95 -2.85 6.83
C LEU A 44 -0.24 -2.00 6.37
N GLN A 45 -0.98 -1.39 7.31
CA GLN A 45 -2.10 -0.50 6.99
C GLN A 45 -1.63 0.72 6.19
N ASN A 46 -0.49 1.32 6.57
CA ASN A 46 0.11 2.44 5.84
C ASN A 46 0.53 2.03 4.42
N ASN A 47 1.14 0.86 4.27
CA ASN A 47 1.54 0.30 2.97
C ASN A 47 0.32 0.04 2.06
N LEU A 48 -0.75 -0.54 2.59
CA LEU A 48 -2.01 -0.76 1.86
C LEU A 48 -2.68 0.55 1.47
N SER A 49 -2.68 1.54 2.37
CA SER A 49 -3.22 2.87 2.08
C SER A 49 -2.46 3.53 0.91
N THR A 50 -1.13 3.49 0.95
CA THR A 50 -0.25 4.01 -0.11
C THR A 50 -0.55 3.34 -1.45
N MET A 51 -0.64 2.01 -1.49
CA MET A 51 -0.98 1.28 -2.71
C MET A 51 -2.38 1.66 -3.24
N ARG A 52 -3.38 1.77 -2.35
CA ARG A 52 -4.74 2.17 -2.74
C ARG A 52 -4.78 3.58 -3.32
N HIS A 53 -4.05 4.52 -2.72
CA HIS A 53 -3.94 5.88 -3.24
C HIS A 53 -3.30 5.89 -4.62
N ALA A 54 -2.21 5.17 -4.81
CA ALA A 54 -1.54 5.07 -6.10
C ALA A 54 -2.43 4.46 -7.20
N ILE A 55 -3.21 3.40 -6.88
CA ILE A 55 -4.17 2.80 -7.83
C ILE A 55 -5.27 3.80 -8.20
N LYS A 56 -5.77 4.56 -7.22
CA LYS A 56 -6.81 5.57 -7.46
C LYS A 56 -6.28 6.69 -8.36
N GLU A 57 -5.06 7.16 -8.12
CA GLU A 57 -4.42 8.17 -8.97
C GLU A 57 -4.19 7.67 -10.39
N TRP A 58 -3.69 6.45 -10.56
CA TRP A 58 -3.56 5.79 -11.87
C TRP A 58 -4.89 5.79 -12.61
N ARG A 59 -5.95 5.31 -11.96
CA ARG A 59 -7.29 5.24 -12.57
C ARG A 59 -7.76 6.61 -13.04
N ASN A 60 -7.65 7.62 -12.18
CA ASN A 60 -8.09 8.98 -12.51
C ASN A 60 -7.32 9.58 -13.69
N ASP A 61 -6.02 9.35 -13.76
CA ASP A 61 -5.19 9.88 -14.85
C ASP A 61 -5.39 9.11 -16.15
N CYS A 62 -5.57 7.79 -16.06
CA CYS A 62 -5.91 6.93 -17.18
C CYS A 62 -7.25 7.36 -17.79
N GLU A 63 -8.29 7.53 -16.95
CA GLU A 63 -9.61 8.01 -17.37
C GLU A 63 -9.53 9.37 -18.07
N ARG A 64 -8.81 10.35 -17.50
CA ARG A 64 -8.60 11.67 -18.13
C ARG A 64 -7.79 11.59 -19.43
N ALA A 65 -6.82 10.69 -19.53
CA ALA A 65 -6.04 10.53 -20.76
C ALA A 65 -6.90 9.91 -21.87
N ILE A 66 -7.70 8.91 -21.53
CA ILE A 66 -8.65 8.27 -22.44
C ILE A 66 -9.69 9.28 -22.88
N GLU A 67 -10.29 10.04 -21.96
CA GLU A 67 -11.28 11.06 -22.27
C GLU A 67 -10.72 12.11 -23.26
N ARG A 68 -9.50 12.60 -23.04
CA ARG A 68 -8.82 13.50 -23.98
C ARG A 68 -8.54 12.86 -25.32
N GLY A 69 -8.13 11.58 -25.32
CA GLY A 69 -7.95 10.79 -26.54
C GLY A 69 -9.24 10.74 -27.35
N ILE A 70 -10.31 10.24 -26.73
CA ILE A 70 -11.68 10.12 -27.26
C ILE A 70 -12.18 11.46 -27.83
N GLN A 71 -12.02 12.57 -27.11
CA GLN A 71 -12.44 13.90 -27.59
C GLN A 71 -11.68 14.37 -28.84
N ALA A 72 -10.45 13.92 -29.05
CA ALA A 72 -9.65 14.25 -30.22
C ALA A 72 -9.99 13.37 -31.45
N PHE A 73 -10.80 12.32 -31.31
CA PHE A 73 -11.15 11.46 -32.44
C PHE A 73 -12.15 12.13 -33.37
N PRO A 74 -11.86 12.17 -34.69
CA PRO A 74 -12.77 12.74 -35.67
C PRO A 74 -14.06 11.91 -35.74
N GLY A 75 -15.22 12.58 -35.60
CA GLY A 75 -16.54 11.94 -35.65
C GLY A 75 -17.11 11.50 -34.29
N MET A 76 -16.38 11.68 -33.19
CA MET A 76 -16.87 11.37 -31.85
C MET A 76 -17.85 12.45 -31.37
N LYS A 77 -19.15 12.13 -31.29
CA LYS A 77 -20.19 13.07 -30.83
C LYS A 77 -20.36 13.08 -29.31
N ASN A 78 -20.13 11.95 -28.63
CA ASN A 78 -20.32 11.78 -27.18
C ASN A 78 -19.18 10.96 -26.54
N SER A 79 -18.21 11.64 -25.93
CA SER A 79 -17.09 10.98 -25.22
C SER A 79 -17.54 10.18 -24.00
N ALA A 80 -18.57 10.65 -23.29
CA ALA A 80 -19.12 9.97 -22.12
C ALA A 80 -19.75 8.61 -22.45
N ALA A 81 -20.39 8.48 -23.62
CA ALA A 81 -20.95 7.21 -24.07
C ALA A 81 -19.84 6.20 -24.39
N ALA A 82 -18.76 6.65 -25.03
CA ALA A 82 -17.60 5.80 -25.32
C ALA A 82 -16.90 5.32 -24.04
N LEU A 83 -16.75 6.18 -23.02
CA LEU A 83 -16.19 5.79 -21.72
C LEU A 83 -17.04 4.71 -21.02
N ALA A 84 -18.36 4.73 -21.17
CA ALA A 84 -19.26 3.75 -20.56
C ALA A 84 -19.16 2.35 -21.22
N THR A 85 -18.78 2.29 -22.50
CA THR A 85 -18.60 1.02 -23.23
C THR A 85 -17.26 0.36 -22.90
N ILE A 86 -16.27 1.11 -22.40
CA ILE A 86 -14.95 0.55 -22.04
C ILE A 86 -15.10 -0.35 -20.80
N PRO A 87 -14.66 -1.62 -20.87
CA PRO A 87 -14.63 -2.48 -19.71
C PRO A 87 -13.86 -1.85 -18.54
N TYR A 88 -14.48 -1.81 -17.35
CA TYR A 88 -13.88 -1.20 -16.16
C TYR A 88 -12.48 -1.73 -15.82
N GLY A 89 -12.19 -3.00 -16.16
CA GLY A 89 -10.88 -3.62 -15.93
C GLY A 89 -9.72 -2.93 -16.66
N LEU A 90 -9.99 -2.23 -17.77
CA LEU A 90 -8.95 -1.55 -18.55
C LEU A 90 -8.46 -0.25 -17.88
N PHE A 91 -9.22 0.33 -16.95
CA PHE A 91 -8.81 1.54 -16.24
C PHE A 91 -7.84 1.28 -15.08
N TYR A 92 -7.62 0.01 -14.74
CA TYR A 92 -6.71 -0.40 -13.67
C TYR A 92 -5.37 -0.84 -14.23
N PRO A 93 -4.28 -0.70 -13.44
CA PRO A 93 -2.98 -1.18 -13.86
C PRO A 93 -3.01 -2.70 -14.02
N PRO A 94 -2.40 -3.27 -15.08
CA PRO A 94 -2.35 -4.72 -15.28
C PRO A 94 -1.51 -5.44 -14.21
N SER A 95 -0.55 -4.74 -13.61
CA SER A 95 0.27 -5.23 -12.52
C SER A 95 0.77 -4.07 -11.64
N ILE A 96 1.09 -4.34 -10.38
CA ILE A 96 1.65 -3.31 -9.49
C ILE A 96 3.00 -2.78 -10.02
N GLY A 97 3.76 -3.60 -10.75
CA GLY A 97 5.02 -3.19 -11.38
C GLY A 97 4.83 -2.13 -12.46
N SER A 98 3.68 -2.12 -13.15
CA SER A 98 3.39 -1.04 -14.11
C SER A 98 3.26 0.33 -13.46
N MET A 99 2.95 0.39 -12.16
CA MET A 99 2.80 1.65 -11.41
C MET A 99 4.14 2.28 -10.99
N SER A 100 5.22 1.50 -11.01
CA SER A 100 6.58 2.01 -10.74
C SER A 100 7.34 2.39 -12.01
N GLN A 101 6.76 2.12 -13.18
CA GLN A 101 7.39 2.32 -14.46
C GLN A 101 6.61 3.35 -15.29
N ASN A 102 7.31 4.08 -16.14
CA ASN A 102 6.70 5.01 -17.09
C ASN A 102 6.57 4.30 -18.46
N ILE A 103 5.74 3.26 -18.52
CA ILE A 103 5.48 2.51 -19.76
C ILE A 103 4.13 2.95 -20.32
N PRO A 104 4.06 3.39 -21.58
CA PRO A 104 2.78 3.74 -22.20
C PRO A 104 1.80 2.57 -22.17
N TYR A 105 0.57 2.85 -21.77
CA TYR A 105 -0.51 1.89 -21.68
C TYR A 105 -1.60 2.26 -22.68
N THR A 106 -1.94 1.35 -23.58
CA THR A 106 -2.92 1.61 -24.64
C THR A 106 -4.25 0.96 -24.28
N VAL A 107 -5.31 1.75 -24.25
CA VAL A 107 -6.69 1.26 -24.07
C VAL A 107 -7.39 1.32 -25.41
N LYS A 108 -7.90 0.17 -25.83
CA LYS A 108 -8.73 0.05 -27.04
C LYS A 108 -10.19 -0.02 -26.62
N TRP A 109 -11.04 0.76 -27.28
CA TRP A 109 -12.49 0.59 -27.15
C TRP A 109 -13.06 0.03 -28.45
N PRO A 110 -14.01 -0.90 -28.35
CA PRO A 110 -14.65 -1.47 -29.52
C PRO A 110 -15.39 -0.39 -30.29
N ALA A 111 -15.46 -0.55 -31.62
CA ALA A 111 -16.42 0.20 -32.42
C ALA A 111 -17.84 -0.13 -31.95
N PRO A 112 -18.78 0.83 -32.00
CA PRO A 112 -20.20 0.52 -31.83
C PRO A 112 -20.61 -0.59 -32.80
N SER A 113 -21.68 -1.31 -32.48
CA SER A 113 -22.31 -2.20 -33.46
C SER A 113 -22.74 -1.39 -34.69
N ALA A 114 -22.90 -2.03 -35.86
CA ALA A 114 -23.31 -1.35 -37.09
C ALA A 114 -24.67 -0.61 -36.97
N ASP A 115 -25.43 -0.95 -35.92
CA ASP A 115 -26.74 -0.40 -35.60
C ASP A 115 -26.66 0.90 -34.76
N GLU A 116 -25.46 1.28 -34.30
CA GLU A 116 -25.22 2.36 -33.36
C GLU A 116 -24.40 3.52 -33.99
N ASP A 117 -25.05 4.67 -34.24
CA ASP A 117 -24.52 5.84 -34.98
C ASP A 117 -23.57 6.76 -34.16
N TRP A 118 -22.97 6.26 -33.07
CA TRP A 118 -22.19 7.11 -32.15
C TRP A 118 -20.66 7.09 -32.36
N GLY A 119 -20.12 6.34 -33.34
CA GLY A 119 -18.71 6.52 -33.75
C GLY A 119 -18.01 5.29 -34.34
N VAL A 120 -16.68 5.35 -34.36
CA VAL A 120 -15.76 4.26 -34.75
C VAL A 120 -14.92 3.84 -33.54
N GLY A 121 -14.49 2.58 -33.53
CA GLY A 121 -13.57 2.07 -32.52
C GLY A 121 -12.23 2.80 -32.59
N GLY A 122 -11.54 2.91 -31.46
CA GLY A 122 -10.29 3.66 -31.40
C GLY A 122 -9.36 3.19 -30.28
N GLU A 123 -8.18 3.81 -30.25
CA GLU A 123 -7.13 3.51 -29.28
C GLU A 123 -6.66 4.80 -28.63
N ALA A 124 -6.61 4.84 -27.29
CA ALA A 124 -6.05 5.95 -26.54
C ALA A 124 -4.78 5.48 -25.83
N VAL A 125 -3.71 6.24 -25.99
CA VAL A 125 -2.43 5.98 -25.32
C VAL A 125 -2.36 6.82 -24.05
N PHE A 126 -2.29 6.15 -22.91
CA PHE A 126 -2.04 6.73 -21.60
C PHE A 126 -0.54 6.67 -21.29
N TYR A 127 0.03 7.79 -20.88
CA TYR A 127 1.43 7.89 -20.44
C TYR A 127 1.45 8.02 -18.91
N PRO A 128 1.61 6.91 -18.16
CA PRO A 128 1.59 6.93 -16.71
C PRO A 128 2.79 7.66 -16.13
N ARG A 129 2.56 8.45 -15.08
CA ARG A 129 3.66 8.87 -14.21
C ARG A 129 4.04 7.74 -13.26
N VAL A 130 5.15 7.89 -12.55
CA VAL A 130 5.51 6.97 -11.47
C VAL A 130 4.57 7.25 -10.28
N TYR A 131 3.66 6.31 -9.98
CA TYR A 131 2.71 6.40 -8.85
C TYR A 131 3.26 5.74 -7.59
N LEU A 132 4.08 4.71 -7.75
CA LEU A 132 4.80 4.04 -6.66
C LEU A 132 6.30 4.13 -6.94
N ARG A 133 7.06 4.76 -6.04
CA ARG A 133 8.52 4.79 -6.13
C ARG A 133 9.10 3.39 -5.93
N GLU A 134 8.56 2.68 -4.95
CA GLU A 134 8.95 1.32 -4.59
C GLU A 134 7.70 0.53 -4.24
N ILE A 135 7.73 -0.79 -4.48
CA ILE A 135 6.65 -1.69 -4.07
C ILE A 135 6.79 -1.88 -2.55
N PRO A 136 5.80 -1.47 -1.75
CA PRO A 136 5.88 -1.61 -0.29
C PRO A 136 6.05 -3.08 0.09
N LYS A 137 7.02 -3.36 0.96
CA LYS A 137 7.29 -4.72 1.44
C LYS A 137 6.28 -5.11 2.50
N ASN A 138 5.95 -6.39 2.56
CA ASN A 138 5.15 -6.94 3.65
C ASN A 138 6.00 -6.95 4.94
N PRO A 139 5.62 -6.20 6.00
CA PRO A 139 6.39 -6.14 7.24
C PRO A 139 6.43 -7.47 7.99
N PHE A 140 5.48 -8.38 7.74
CA PHE A 140 5.46 -9.72 8.33
C PHE A 140 6.33 -10.75 7.57
N ALA A 141 6.87 -10.40 6.39
CA ALA A 141 7.60 -11.36 5.56
C ALA A 141 8.94 -11.82 6.15
N GLN A 142 9.51 -11.06 7.08
CA GLN A 142 10.77 -11.44 7.75
C GLN A 142 10.55 -12.35 8.96
N GLY A 143 9.28 -12.59 9.33
CA GLY A 143 8.92 -13.25 10.58
C GLY A 143 9.24 -12.37 11.80
N VAL A 144 8.51 -12.57 12.90
CA VAL A 144 8.91 -11.95 14.17
C VAL A 144 10.13 -12.74 14.66
N SER A 145 11.33 -12.18 14.52
CA SER A 145 12.54 -12.81 15.04
C SER A 145 12.63 -12.54 16.54
N TRP A 146 12.16 -13.49 17.35
CA TRP A 146 12.40 -13.48 18.79
C TRP A 146 13.85 -13.92 19.05
N THR A 147 14.74 -12.95 19.21
CA THR A 147 16.11 -13.16 19.71
C THR A 147 16.33 -12.31 20.93
#